data_AF-A0A519ZJU8-F1
#
_entry.id   AF-A0A519ZJU8-F1
#
_cell.length_a   1.000
_cell.length_b   1.000
_cell.length_c   1.000
_cell.angle_alpha   90.00
_cell.angle_beta   90.00
_cell.angle_gamma   90.00
#
_symmetry.space_group_name_H-M   'P 1'
#
loop_
_entity.id
_entity.type
_entity.pdbx_description
1 polymer ?
#
loop_
_entity_poly.entity_id
_entity_poly.type
_entity_poly.pdbx_seq_one_letter_code
_entity_poly.pdbx_strand_id
1 'polypeptide(L)' 'QYVGKEVIKTKLGQIRCIKFSPSIKPGRIFRKDSRLYLWVTDDGNRVPVKAEVEILVGSVVMEIKSATGLKYPIAVVK' A
#
# COMPACT_ATOMS: atom_id res chain seq x y z
N GLN A 1 -6.09 10.59 -3.42
CA GLN A 1 -7.42 10.12 -3.87
C GLN A 1 -7.59 8.64 -3.59
N TYR A 2 -8.83 8.20 -3.35
CA TYR A 2 -9.18 6.77 -3.35
C TYR A 2 -9.15 6.24 -4.79
N VAL A 3 -8.61 5.05 -4.99
CA VAL A 3 -8.46 4.42 -6.31
C VAL A 3 -9.43 3.26 -6.47
N GLY A 4 -9.59 2.43 -5.45
CA GLY A 4 -10.43 1.24 -5.53
C GLY A 4 -10.13 0.23 -4.44
N LYS A 5 -10.80 -0.93 -4.51
CA LYS A 5 -10.47 -2.11 -3.71
C LYS A 5 -9.89 -3.18 -4.61
N GLU A 6 -8.81 -3.83 -4.18
CA GLU A 6 -8.21 -4.96 -4.90
C GLU A 6 -7.58 -5.96 -3.94
N VAL A 7 -7.48 -7.22 -4.38
CA VAL A 7 -6.76 -8.26 -3.65
C VAL A 7 -5.31 -8.24 -4.10
N ILE A 8 -4.37 -8.11 -3.17
CA ILE A 8 -2.94 -8.15 -3.45
C ILE A 8 -2.29 -9.37 -2.80
N LYS A 9 -1.36 -10.00 -3.53
CA LYS A 9 -0.53 -11.09 -3.01
C LYS A 9 0.62 -10.50 -2.22
N THR A 10 0.83 -11.02 -1.02
CA THR A 10 1.97 -10.67 -0.16
C THR A 10 2.58 -11.92 0.45
N LYS A 11 3.71 -11.76 1.15
CA LYS A 11 4.28 -12.83 2.00
C LYS A 11 3.35 -13.32 3.11
N LEU A 12 2.34 -12.53 3.49
CA LEU A 12 1.34 -12.90 4.50
C LEU A 12 0.09 -13.58 3.88
N GLY A 13 0.06 -13.76 2.56
CA GLY A 13 -1.07 -14.32 1.81
C GLY A 13 -1.73 -13.30 0.88
N GLN A 14 -2.89 -13.67 0.35
CA GLN A 14 -3.72 -12.77 -0.46
C GLN A 14 -4.58 -11.91 0.45
N ILE A 15 -4.46 -10.58 0.36
CA ILE A 15 -5.11 -9.64 1.27
C ILE A 15 -6.01 -8.71 0.47
N ARG A 16 -7.29 -8.55 0.90
CA ARG A 16 -8.16 -7.49 0.39
C ARG A 16 -7.69 -6.14 0.89
N CYS A 17 -7.45 -5.21 -0.02
CA CYS A 17 -6.94 -3.89 0.27
C CYS A 17 -7.80 -2.79 -0.35
N ILE A 18 -7.79 -1.64 0.30
CA ILE A 18 -8.20 -0.34 -0.23
C ILE A 18 -6.94 0.35 -0.77
N LYS A 19 -6.98 0.75 -2.03
CA LYS A 19 -5.88 1.43 -2.73
C LYS A 19 -6.12 2.92 -2.76
N PHE A 20 -5.07 3.66 -2.44
CA PHE A 20 -5.03 5.11 -2.47
C PHE A 20 -3.88 5.59 -3.36
N SER A 21 -4.06 6.75 -3.97
CA SER A 21 -2.99 7.50 -4.63
C SER A 21 -2.96 8.92 -4.08
N PRO A 22 -2.19 9.18 -3.01
CA PRO A 22 -2.04 10.53 -2.48
C PRO A 22 -1.17 11.39 -3.41
N SER A 23 -1.33 12.71 -3.31
CA SER A 23 -0.47 13.67 -4.00
C SER A 23 0.93 13.68 -3.39
N ILE A 24 1.96 13.72 -4.22
CA ILE A 24 3.36 13.87 -3.80
C ILE A 24 3.80 15.31 -4.03
N LYS A 25 4.58 15.85 -3.09
CA LYS A 25 5.28 17.13 -3.31
C LYS A 25 6.58 16.84 -4.07
N PRO A 26 6.81 17.50 -5.22
CA PRO A 26 8.05 17.33 -5.98
C PRO A 26 9.25 17.74 -5.13
N GLY A 27 10.39 17.09 -5.35
CA GLY A 27 11.62 17.37 -4.62
C GLY A 27 12.82 16.66 -5.23
N ARG A 28 13.89 16.50 -4.44
CA ARG A 28 15.14 15.87 -4.92
C ARG A 28 14.96 14.41 -5.37
N ILE A 29 13.96 13.71 -4.84
CA ILE A 29 13.73 12.27 -5.08
C ILE A 29 12.51 12.03 -5.98
N PHE A 30 11.49 12.88 -5.88
CA PHE A 30 10.19 12.72 -6.54
C PHE A 30 10.01 13.75 -7.66
N ARG A 31 9.64 13.27 -8.84
CA ARG A 31 9.28 14.11 -9.99
C ARG A 31 7.91 14.73 -9.80
N LYS A 32 7.57 15.72 -10.62
CA LYS A 32 6.26 16.38 -10.59
C LYS A 32 5.10 15.44 -10.89
N ASP A 33 5.37 14.43 -11.71
CA ASP A 33 4.44 13.41 -12.19
C ASP A 33 4.57 12.08 -11.43
N SER A 34 5.49 11.97 -10.47
CA SER A 34 5.66 10.77 -9.64
C SER A 34 4.34 10.38 -8.98
N ARG A 35 3.94 9.12 -9.14
CA ARG A 35 2.76 8.54 -8.48
C ARG A 35 3.17 7.71 -7.27
N LEU A 36 2.41 7.86 -6.19
CA LEU A 36 2.45 6.96 -5.03
C LEU A 36 1.16 6.17 -5.01
N TYR A 37 1.29 4.86 -4.81
CA TYR A 37 0.18 3.98 -4.49
C TYR A 37 0.39 3.39 -3.09
N LEU A 38 -0.66 3.47 -2.27
CA LEU A 38 -0.70 2.92 -0.93
C LEU A 38 -1.84 1.92 -0.83
N TRP A 39 -1.54 0.71 -0.40
CA TRP A 39 -2.51 -0.33 -0.11
C TRP A 39 -2.65 -0.48 1.38
N VAL A 40 -3.89 -0.42 1.83
CA VAL A 40 -4.27 -0.54 3.24
C VAL A 40 -5.27 -1.69 3.35
N THR A 41 -5.19 -2.52 4.39
CA THR A 41 -6.14 -3.62 4.56
C THR A 41 -7.60 -3.15 4.55
N ASP A 42 -8.49 -3.92 3.92
CA ASP A 42 -9.92 -3.70 3.98
C ASP A 42 -10.55 -4.40 5.22
N ASP A 43 -10.05 -4.04 6.40
CA ASP A 43 -10.55 -4.48 7.71
C ASP A 43 -10.62 -3.33 8.71
N GLY A 44 -10.98 -3.62 9.95
CA GLY A 44 -11.08 -2.63 11.01
C GLY A 44 -9.75 -2.06 11.52
N ASN A 45 -8.61 -2.68 11.20
CA ASN A 45 -7.30 -2.16 11.61
C ASN A 45 -6.70 -1.17 10.62
N ARG A 46 -7.05 -1.28 9.32
CA ARG A 46 -6.52 -0.43 8.24
C ARG A 46 -4.98 -0.39 8.23
N VAL A 47 -4.35 -1.55 8.22
CA VAL A 47 -2.89 -1.70 8.23
C VAL A 47 -2.31 -1.44 6.83
N PRO A 48 -1.24 -0.62 6.68
CA PRO A 48 -0.52 -0.50 5.42
C PRO A 48 0.14 -1.83 5.02
N VAL A 49 -0.18 -2.32 3.82
CA VAL A 49 0.26 -3.62 3.30
C VAL A 49 1.35 -3.48 2.24
N LYS A 50 1.21 -2.50 1.34
CA LYS A 50 2.16 -2.21 0.28
C LYS A 50 2.19 -0.70 0.03
N ALA A 51 3.36 -0.17 -0.29
CA ALA A 51 3.51 1.16 -0.88
C ALA A 51 4.44 1.07 -2.09
N GLU A 52 4.11 1.79 -3.15
CA GLU A 52 4.90 1.85 -4.37
C GLU A 52 4.98 3.30 -4.83
N VAL A 53 6.18 3.79 -5.06
CA VAL A 53 6.41 5.17 -5.49
C VAL A 53 7.45 5.23 -6.60
N GLU A 54 7.11 5.99 -7.64
CA GLU A 54 8.02 6.31 -8.74
C GLU A 54 9.01 7.39 -8.29
N ILE A 55 10.30 7.12 -8.46
CA ILE A 55 11.38 8.06 -8.13
C ILE A 55 12.13 8.46 -9.41
N LEU A 56 13.17 9.29 -9.28
CA LEU A 56 13.96 9.73 -10.44
C LEU A 56 14.46 8.59 -11.33
N VAL A 57 14.85 7.46 -10.73
CA VAL A 57 15.29 6.26 -11.47
C VAL A 57 14.65 5.04 -10.84
N GLY A 58 13.70 4.44 -11.57
CA GLY A 58 12.96 3.25 -11.11
C GLY A 58 11.88 3.58 -10.08
N SER A 59 11.67 2.64 -9.17
CA SER A 59 10.62 2.71 -8.16
C SER A 59 11.10 2.17 -6.81
N VAL A 60 10.49 2.66 -5.74
CA VAL A 60 10.66 2.11 -4.40
C VAL A 60 9.39 1.35 -4.06
N VAL A 61 9.56 0.08 -3.68
CA VAL A 61 8.47 -0.81 -3.25
C VAL A 61 8.69 -1.19 -1.79
N MET A 62 7.69 -0.93 -0.96
CA MET A 62 7.62 -1.39 0.41
C MET A 62 6.50 -2.43 0.52
N GLU A 63 6.78 -3.57 1.14
CA GLU A 63 5.79 -4.63 1.39
C GLU A 63 5.82 -5.02 2.86
N ILE A 64 4.65 -5.31 3.42
CA ILE A 64 4.50 -5.77 4.79
C ILE A 64 5.28 -7.07 5.03
N LYS A 65 5.98 -7.13 6.18
CA LYS A 65 6.71 -8.33 6.60
C LYS A 65 5.92 -9.16 7.62
N SER A 66 5.31 -8.50 8.59
CA SER A 66 4.50 -9.10 9.65
C SER A 66 3.57 -8.05 10.27
N ALA A 67 2.54 -8.51 10.96
CA ALA A 67 1.63 -7.67 11.74
C ALA A 67 1.28 -8.39 13.04
N THR A 68 1.41 -7.70 14.18
CA THR A 68 1.17 -8.23 15.52
C THR A 68 0.35 -7.24 16.34
N GLY A 69 -0.31 -7.71 17.40
CA GLY A 69 -1.11 -6.86 18.29
C GLY A 69 -2.38 -6.30 17.64
N LEU A 70 -2.93 -6.98 16.63
CA LEU A 70 -4.09 -6.51 15.89
C LEU A 70 -5.40 -6.71 16.69
N LYS A 71 -6.28 -5.71 16.65
CA LYS A 71 -7.61 -5.79 17.27
C LYS A 71 -8.58 -6.64 16.45
N TYR A 72 -8.48 -6.56 15.12
CA TYR A 72 -9.29 -7.33 14.18
C TYR A 72 -8.42 -8.31 13.37
N PRO A 73 -8.98 -9.38 12.79
CA PRO A 73 -8.26 -10.22 11.83
C PRO A 73 -7.88 -9.42 10.58
N ILE A 74 -6.70 -9.69 9.99
CA ILE A 74 -6.37 -9.17 8.66
C ILE A 74 -7.35 -9.72 7.63
N ALA A 75 -7.74 -8.88 6.66
CA ALA A 75 -8.60 -9.24 5.52
C ALA A 75 -7.95 -10.22 4.52
N VAL A 76 -7.37 -11.34 5.00
CA VAL A 76 -6.83 -12.42 4.17
C VAL A 76 -7.98 -13.15 3.46
N VAL A 77 -7.81 -13.42 2.16
CA VAL A 77 -8.73 -14.23 1.35
C VAL A 77 -8.36 -15.70 1.55
N LYS A 78 -9.34 -16.52 1.92
CA LYS A 78 -9.21 -17.99 2.01
C LYS A 78 -9.30 -18.63 0.63
#